data_AF-A0A699QR44-F1
#
_entry.id   AF-A0A699QR44-F1
#
_cell.length_a   1.000
_cell.length_b   1.000
_cell.length_c   1.000
_cell.angle_alpha   90.00
_cell.angle_beta   90.00
_cell.angle_gamma   90.00
#
_symmetry.space_group_name_H-M   'P 1'
#
loop_
_entity.id
_entity.type
_entity.pdbx_description
1 polymer ?
#
loop_
_entity_poly.entity_id
_entity_poly.type
_entity_poly.pdbx_seq_one_letter_code
_entity_poly.pdbx_strand_id
1 'polypeptide(L)'
;MASLADKAILSGAENRPPMLEKDMYDSWRSKMELYMLNTQHGRMILESVKHGPLLWPSVTEDGVTRLKKYSEFLSAKATQADCDVKETNIILQALPLEIYALVSTHKVAKDLWERIQMLMQGTSLTKQERECKLYDAFDKFAYKKGETLRDFYLIFSLLLNDMNMYNMKLEQFQVNTKFLNTLP
;
A
#
# COMPACT_ATOMS: atom_id res chain seq x y z
N MET A 1 13.56 20.76 9.83
CA MET A 1 12.30 20.34 9.18
C MET A 1 12.63 20.11 7.72
N ALA A 2 12.54 18.87 7.24
CA ALA A 2 12.75 18.59 5.82
C ALA A 2 11.58 19.14 5.01
N SER A 3 11.86 19.81 3.89
CA SER A 3 10.87 20.47 3.04
C SER A 3 10.07 19.45 2.22
N LEU A 4 8.90 19.85 1.70
CA LEU A 4 8.10 19.03 0.78
C LEU A 4 8.90 18.63 -0.48
N ALA A 5 9.87 19.45 -0.87
CA ALA A 5 10.78 19.18 -1.98
C ALA A 5 11.79 18.07 -1.65
N ASP A 6 12.27 18.01 -0.41
CA ASP A 6 13.18 16.94 0.04
C ASP A 6 12.49 15.57 0.05
N LYS A 7 11.16 15.53 0.22
CA LYS A 7 10.36 14.31 0.09
C LYS A 7 10.07 13.93 -1.37
N ALA A 8 10.07 14.89 -2.29
CA ALA A 8 9.77 14.66 -3.71
C ALA A 8 10.98 14.11 -4.49
N ILE A 9 12.21 14.33 -4.03
CA ILE A 9 13.43 13.91 -4.75
C ILE A 9 13.71 12.40 -4.65
N LEU A 10 13.05 11.68 -3.74
CA LEU A 10 13.24 10.22 -3.60
C LEU A 10 12.40 9.37 -4.60
N SER A 11 11.58 9.97 -5.46
CA SER A 11 10.71 9.24 -6.40
C SER A 11 11.31 8.98 -7.79
N GLY A 12 12.63 9.01 -7.94
CA GLY A 12 13.31 9.20 -9.23
C GLY A 12 14.08 8.01 -9.82
N ALA A 13 13.57 6.79 -9.75
CA ALA A 13 14.00 5.73 -10.69
C ALA A 13 12.79 4.89 -11.07
N GLU A 14 12.37 4.94 -12.34
CA GLU A 14 11.21 4.20 -12.89
C GLU A 14 11.25 2.67 -12.62
N ASN A 15 12.42 2.15 -12.20
CA ASN A 15 12.68 0.74 -11.97
C ASN A 15 12.77 0.33 -10.48
N ARG A 16 12.50 1.23 -9.52
CA ARG A 16 12.56 0.88 -8.09
C ARG A 16 11.16 0.88 -7.45
N PRO A 17 10.80 -0.16 -6.67
CA PRO A 17 9.58 -0.15 -5.88
C PRO A 17 9.52 1.05 -4.92
N PRO A 18 8.33 1.65 -4.68
CA PRO A 18 8.18 2.73 -3.73
C PRO A 18 8.54 2.25 -2.32
N MET A 19 9.31 3.05 -1.56
CA MET A 19 9.70 2.73 -0.19
C MET A 19 8.52 2.95 0.78
N LEU A 20 8.32 2.03 1.71
CA LEU A 20 7.29 2.14 2.75
C LEU A 20 7.71 3.16 3.82
N GLU A 21 6.81 4.10 4.12
CA GLU A 21 6.96 5.07 5.21
C GLU A 21 5.95 4.79 6.33
N LYS A 22 6.35 5.03 7.59
CA LYS A 22 5.66 4.63 8.83
C LYS A 22 4.16 5.01 8.89
N ASP A 23 3.77 6.13 8.28
CA ASP A 23 2.40 6.64 8.33
C ASP A 23 1.71 6.71 6.96
N MET A 24 2.38 6.23 5.90
CA MET A 24 1.92 6.37 4.51
C MET A 24 1.57 5.03 3.88
N TYR A 25 1.16 4.03 4.67
CA TYR A 25 0.88 2.69 4.15
C TYR A 25 -0.14 2.69 3.00
N ASP A 26 -1.21 3.47 3.11
CA ASP A 26 -2.23 3.47 2.05
C ASP A 26 -1.71 4.09 0.75
N SER A 27 -0.94 5.18 0.85
CA SER A 27 -0.27 5.78 -0.30
C SER A 27 0.77 4.85 -0.90
N TRP A 28 1.57 4.19 -0.05
CA TRP A 28 2.54 3.19 -0.45
C TRP A 28 1.87 2.03 -1.17
N ARG A 29 0.79 1.51 -0.62
CA ARG A 29 0.00 0.42 -1.18
C ARG A 29 -0.47 0.75 -2.59
N SER A 30 -1.13 1.90 -2.78
CA SER A 30 -1.61 2.31 -4.11
C SER A 30 -0.47 2.49 -5.12
N LYS A 31 0.65 3.09 -4.70
CA LYS A 31 1.84 3.25 -5.56
C LYS A 31 2.48 1.90 -5.89
N MET A 32 2.50 0.98 -4.94
CA MET A 32 3.09 -0.35 -5.08
C MET A 32 2.25 -1.24 -6.00
N GLU A 33 0.93 -1.24 -5.85
CA GLU A 33 0.01 -1.93 -6.77
C GLU A 33 0.17 -1.44 -8.21
N LEU A 34 0.28 -0.12 -8.40
CA LEU A 34 0.55 0.48 -9.72
C LEU A 34 1.92 0.09 -10.27
N TYR A 35 2.95 0.10 -9.42
CA TYR A 35 4.31 -0.33 -9.78
C TYR A 35 4.31 -1.78 -10.27
N MET A 36 3.68 -2.70 -9.52
CA MET A 36 3.57 -4.11 -9.89
C MET A 36 2.86 -4.28 -11.24
N LEU A 37 1.74 -3.57 -11.46
CA LEU A 37 1.01 -3.60 -12.72
C LEU A 37 1.83 -3.13 -13.93
N ASN A 38 2.75 -2.18 -13.72
CA ASN A 38 3.63 -1.67 -14.77
C ASN A 38 4.81 -2.62 -15.09
N THR A 39 5.02 -3.67 -14.31
CA THR A 39 6.07 -4.67 -14.59
C THR A 39 5.61 -5.73 -15.61
N GLN A 40 6.56 -6.39 -16.27
CA GLN A 40 6.26 -7.56 -17.10
C GLN A 40 5.53 -8.63 -16.27
N HIS A 41 4.41 -9.12 -16.79
CA HIS A 41 3.45 -10.00 -16.10
C HIS A 41 2.78 -9.36 -14.87
N GLY A 42 2.68 -8.02 -14.81
CA GLY A 42 2.19 -7.28 -13.65
C GLY A 42 0.81 -7.71 -13.13
N ARG A 43 -0.10 -8.14 -14.02
CA ARG A 43 -1.40 -8.72 -13.63
C ARG A 43 -1.22 -10.03 -12.84
N MET A 44 -0.31 -10.90 -13.24
CA MET A 44 -0.03 -12.16 -12.53
C MET A 44 0.63 -11.87 -11.18
N ILE A 45 1.58 -10.92 -11.15
CA ILE A 45 2.26 -10.48 -9.93
C ILE A 45 1.26 -9.91 -8.91
N LEU A 46 0.33 -9.06 -9.33
CA LEU A 46 -0.67 -8.47 -8.43
C LEU A 46 -1.69 -9.50 -7.89
N GLU A 47 -2.08 -10.48 -8.70
CA GLU A 47 -3.05 -11.49 -8.26
C GLU A 47 -2.46 -12.44 -7.21
N SER A 48 -1.15 -12.71 -7.26
CA SER A 48 -0.45 -13.46 -6.22
C SER A 48 -0.46 -12.73 -4.86
N VAL A 49 -0.50 -11.39 -4.82
CA VAL A 49 -0.66 -10.61 -3.57
C VAL A 49 -1.98 -10.95 -2.89
N LYS A 50 -3.06 -11.02 -3.69
CA LYS A 50 -4.43 -11.18 -3.19
C LYS A 50 -4.72 -12.62 -2.80
N HIS A 51 -4.27 -13.56 -3.61
CA HIS A 51 -4.68 -14.96 -3.51
C HIS A 51 -3.60 -15.87 -2.93
N GLY A 52 -2.35 -15.39 -2.86
CA GLY A 52 -1.20 -16.19 -2.50
C GLY A 52 -0.67 -16.95 -3.73
N PRO A 53 0.44 -17.68 -3.58
CA PRO A 53 1.03 -18.46 -4.64
C PRO A 53 0.01 -19.49 -5.09
N LEU A 54 -0.41 -19.40 -6.35
CA LEU A 54 -1.46 -20.26 -6.90
C LEU A 54 -1.05 -21.74 -6.93
N LEU A 55 0.25 -22.03 -6.88
CA LEU A 55 0.80 -23.37 -7.06
C LEU A 55 2.11 -23.55 -6.29
N TRP A 56 2.03 -24.21 -5.12
CA TRP A 56 3.06 -25.18 -4.74
C TRP A 56 2.47 -26.58 -4.94
N PRO A 57 2.49 -27.13 -6.17
CA PRO A 57 2.03 -28.49 -6.36
C PRO A 57 3.08 -29.41 -5.74
N SER A 58 2.70 -29.97 -4.61
CA SER A 58 3.32 -31.14 -4.00
C SER A 58 3.07 -32.33 -4.91
N VAL A 59 4.13 -33.01 -5.35
CA VAL A 59 3.98 -34.31 -6.02
C VAL A 59 4.30 -35.39 -5.02
N THR A 60 3.39 -36.35 -4.89
CA THR A 60 3.64 -37.60 -4.19
C THR A 60 4.15 -38.60 -5.21
N GLU A 61 5.47 -38.79 -5.27
CA GLU A 61 6.09 -39.92 -5.95
C GLU A 61 6.47 -40.93 -4.86
N ASP A 62 6.01 -42.18 -5.00
CA ASP A 62 6.34 -43.30 -4.11
C ASP A 62 6.10 -43.02 -2.61
N GLY A 63 5.03 -42.28 -2.30
CA GLY A 63 4.64 -41.95 -0.92
C GLY A 63 5.44 -40.81 -0.28
N VAL A 64 6.40 -40.20 -0.98
CA VAL A 64 7.16 -39.04 -0.51
C VAL A 64 6.68 -37.78 -1.21
N THR A 65 6.20 -36.83 -0.42
CA THR A 65 5.79 -35.51 -0.93
C THR A 65 7.02 -34.63 -1.10
N ARG A 66 7.41 -34.35 -2.35
CA ARG A 66 8.50 -33.41 -2.68
C ARG A 66 8.00 -32.22 -3.47
N LEU A 67 8.72 -31.11 -3.33
CA LEU A 67 8.52 -29.89 -4.13
C LEU A 67 8.97 -30.15 -5.57
N LYS A 68 8.14 -29.76 -6.56
CA LYS A 68 8.55 -29.84 -7.97
C LYS A 68 9.76 -28.96 -8.25
N LYS A 69 10.66 -29.46 -9.10
CA LYS A 69 11.79 -28.68 -9.62
C LYS A 69 11.31 -27.74 -10.74
N TYR A 70 12.00 -26.63 -10.94
CA TYR A 70 11.66 -25.62 -11.97
C TYR A 70 11.53 -26.22 -13.39
N SER A 71 12.36 -27.22 -13.72
CA SER A 71 12.37 -27.93 -15.00
C SER A 71 11.17 -28.88 -15.23
N GLU A 72 10.35 -29.16 -14.21
CA GLU A 72 9.21 -30.09 -14.25
C GLU A 72 7.86 -29.36 -14.49
N PHE A 73 7.91 -28.05 -14.76
CA PHE A 73 6.74 -27.20 -14.99
C PHE A 73 6.45 -27.03 -16.51
N LEU A 74 5.17 -27.13 -16.88
CA LEU A 74 4.67 -26.60 -18.16
C LEU A 74 4.98 -25.10 -18.24
N SER A 75 5.23 -24.54 -19.43
CA SER A 75 5.72 -23.15 -19.59
C SER A 75 4.93 -22.10 -18.79
N ALA A 76 3.61 -22.22 -18.73
CA ALA A 76 2.74 -21.32 -17.96
C ALA A 76 2.97 -21.39 -16.43
N LYS A 77 3.31 -22.57 -15.89
CA LYS A 77 3.60 -22.75 -14.46
C LYS A 77 4.99 -22.24 -14.07
N ALA A 78 5.97 -22.34 -14.98
CA ALA A 78 7.30 -21.75 -14.77
C ALA A 78 7.22 -20.22 -14.73
N THR A 79 6.47 -19.60 -15.66
CA THR A 79 6.23 -18.15 -15.65
C THR A 79 5.53 -17.68 -14.37
N GLN A 80 4.59 -18.46 -13.83
CA GLN A 80 3.94 -18.11 -12.57
C GLN A 80 4.92 -18.17 -11.38
N ALA A 81 5.74 -19.22 -11.29
CA ALA A 81 6.75 -19.33 -10.23
C ALA A 81 7.75 -18.16 -10.27
N ASP A 82 8.17 -17.75 -11.48
CA ASP A 82 9.02 -16.57 -11.67
C ASP A 82 8.31 -15.28 -11.21
N CYS A 83 6.99 -15.16 -11.46
CA CYS A 83 6.20 -14.03 -10.97
C CYS A 83 6.12 -13.99 -9.45
N ASP A 84 5.87 -15.12 -8.79
CA ASP A 84 5.75 -15.20 -7.33
C ASP A 84 7.08 -14.84 -6.62
N VAL A 85 8.22 -15.28 -7.18
CA VAL A 85 9.55 -14.90 -6.69
C VAL A 85 9.79 -13.41 -6.90
N LYS A 86 9.46 -12.89 -8.08
CA LYS A 86 9.63 -11.47 -8.42
C LYS A 86 8.78 -10.57 -7.52
N GLU A 87 7.56 -10.97 -7.24
CA GLU A 87 6.65 -10.29 -6.32
C GLU A 87 7.23 -10.21 -4.91
N THR A 88 7.67 -11.35 -4.36
CA THR A 88 8.29 -11.42 -3.03
C THR A 88 9.49 -10.47 -2.96
N ASN A 89 10.33 -10.45 -3.99
CA ASN A 89 11.47 -9.55 -4.07
C ASN A 89 11.06 -8.07 -4.14
N ILE A 90 10.04 -7.73 -4.94
CA ILE A 90 9.49 -6.37 -5.04
C ILE A 90 9.03 -5.87 -3.66
N ILE A 91 8.24 -6.69 -2.94
CA ILE A 91 7.75 -6.34 -1.60
C ILE A 91 8.91 -6.09 -0.65
N LEU A 92 9.89 -6.99 -0.57
CA LEU A 92 11.01 -6.87 0.36
C LEU A 92 11.91 -5.66 0.06
N GLN A 93 12.12 -5.31 -1.21
CA GLN A 93 12.91 -4.13 -1.62
C GLN A 93 12.25 -2.80 -1.26
N ALA A 94 10.94 -2.81 -1.06
CA ALA A 94 10.14 -1.66 -0.68
C ALA A 94 10.08 -1.45 0.84
N LEU A 95 10.77 -2.25 1.65
CA LEU A 95 10.71 -2.15 3.11
C LEU A 95 11.93 -1.44 3.71
N PRO A 96 11.70 -0.55 4.69
CA PRO A 96 12.73 -0.15 5.64
C PRO A 96 13.27 -1.36 6.41
N LEU A 97 14.54 -1.28 6.82
CA LEU A 97 15.24 -2.38 7.48
C LEU A 97 14.51 -2.89 8.74
N GLU A 98 13.91 -1.99 9.51
CA GLU A 98 13.14 -2.30 10.72
C GLU A 98 11.91 -3.17 10.40
N ILE A 99 11.17 -2.82 9.36
CA ILE A 99 9.98 -3.57 8.93
C ILE A 99 10.42 -4.90 8.31
N TYR A 100 11.47 -4.89 7.49
CA TYR A 100 12.04 -6.11 6.91
C TYR A 100 12.37 -7.14 7.98
N ALA A 101 13.06 -6.75 9.05
CA ALA A 101 13.42 -7.66 10.14
C ALA A 101 12.18 -8.34 10.76
N LEU A 102 11.09 -7.60 10.94
CA LEU A 102 9.84 -8.09 11.54
C LEU A 102 9.06 -9.06 10.64
N VAL A 103 9.24 -8.99 9.32
CA VAL A 103 8.49 -9.82 8.36
C VAL A 103 9.33 -10.90 7.69
N SER A 104 10.65 -10.85 7.84
CA SER A 104 11.65 -11.72 7.19
C SER A 104 11.44 -13.23 7.37
N THR A 105 10.66 -13.66 8.37
CA THR A 105 10.31 -15.07 8.59
C THR A 105 9.29 -15.62 7.59
N HIS A 106 8.58 -14.74 6.87
CA HIS A 106 7.56 -15.11 5.88
C HIS A 106 8.21 -15.20 4.50
N LYS A 107 7.90 -16.27 3.77
CA LYS A 107 8.52 -16.58 2.47
C LYS A 107 7.61 -16.28 1.28
N VAL A 108 6.35 -15.96 1.55
CA VAL A 108 5.30 -15.81 0.56
C VAL A 108 4.86 -14.35 0.53
N ALA A 109 4.74 -13.79 -0.67
CA ALA A 109 4.38 -12.39 -0.88
C ALA A 109 3.05 -11.98 -0.22
N LYS A 110 2.02 -12.82 -0.32
CA LYS A 110 0.74 -12.60 0.39
C LYS A 110 0.93 -12.50 1.90
N ASP A 111 1.62 -13.46 2.52
CA ASP A 111 1.84 -13.45 3.97
C ASP A 111 2.64 -12.21 4.41
N LEU A 112 3.65 -11.83 3.61
CA LEU A 112 4.41 -10.60 3.81
C LEU A 112 3.48 -9.38 3.75
N TRP A 113 2.65 -9.29 2.71
CA TRP A 113 1.73 -8.18 2.49
C TRP A 113 0.72 -8.03 3.63
N GLU A 114 0.07 -9.12 4.03
CA GLU A 114 -0.87 -9.13 5.16
C GLU A 114 -0.18 -8.75 6.47
N ARG A 115 1.05 -9.24 6.69
CA ARG A 115 1.82 -8.88 7.89
C ARG A 115 2.22 -7.41 7.91
N ILE A 116 2.68 -6.86 6.79
CA ILE A 116 2.98 -5.43 6.66
C ILE A 116 1.71 -4.62 6.91
N GLN A 117 0.58 -5.01 6.33
CA GLN A 117 -0.70 -4.35 6.57
C GLN A 117 -1.03 -4.33 8.07
N MET A 118 -0.92 -5.47 8.76
CA MET A 118 -1.17 -5.53 10.21
C MET A 118 -0.20 -4.66 11.01
N LEU A 119 1.09 -4.64 10.66
CA LEU A 119 2.09 -3.82 11.36
C LEU A 119 1.84 -2.31 11.18
N MET A 120 1.40 -1.91 9.98
CA MET A 120 1.28 -0.50 9.60
C MET A 120 -0.10 0.08 9.87
N GLN A 121 -1.15 -0.72 9.69
CA GLN A 121 -2.53 -0.31 9.91
C GLN A 121 -3.08 -0.73 11.26
N GLY A 122 -2.55 -1.78 11.88
CA GLY A 122 -3.11 -2.38 13.10
C GLY A 122 -4.27 -3.34 12.81
N THR A 123 -5.24 -3.40 13.71
CA THR A 123 -6.42 -4.28 13.63
C THR A 123 -7.65 -3.52 13.11
N SER A 124 -8.82 -4.15 13.02
CA SER A 124 -10.06 -3.43 12.69
C SER A 124 -10.38 -2.28 13.67
N LEU A 125 -9.93 -2.38 14.92
CA LEU A 125 -10.08 -1.35 15.95
C LEU A 125 -9.34 -0.06 15.57
N THR A 126 -8.15 -0.16 15.00
CA THR A 126 -7.37 1.01 14.58
C THR A 126 -7.94 1.66 13.32
N LYS A 127 -8.71 0.93 12.50
CA LYS A 127 -9.46 1.53 11.37
C LYS A 127 -10.54 2.49 11.88
N GLN A 128 -11.37 2.06 12.82
CA GLN A 128 -12.41 2.92 13.40
C GLN A 128 -11.80 4.14 14.12
N GLU A 129 -10.69 3.95 14.85
CA GLU A 129 -9.95 5.07 15.46
C GLU A 129 -9.45 6.09 14.43
N ARG A 130 -9.00 5.64 13.25
CA ARG A 130 -8.57 6.52 12.15
C ARG A 130 -9.75 7.26 11.54
N GLU A 131 -10.86 6.58 11.28
CA GLU A 131 -12.10 7.22 10.80
C GLU A 131 -12.59 8.29 11.79
N CYS A 132 -12.57 8.00 13.10
CA CYS A 132 -12.91 8.98 14.15
C CYS A 132 -11.95 10.19 14.14
N LYS A 133 -10.64 9.97 14.00
CA LYS A 133 -9.66 11.07 13.91
C LYS A 133 -9.86 11.94 12.67
N LEU A 134 -10.19 11.33 11.53
CA LEU A 134 -10.47 12.05 10.28
C LEU A 134 -11.77 12.85 10.39
N TYR A 135 -12.82 12.28 10.98
CA TYR A 135 -14.06 13.04 11.27
C TYR A 135 -13.81 14.20 12.22
N ASP A 136 -13.04 14.00 13.29
CA ASP A 136 -12.69 15.06 14.23
C ASP A 136 -11.85 16.17 13.57
N ALA A 137 -10.88 15.78 12.74
CA ALA A 137 -10.07 16.73 11.96
C ALA A 137 -10.92 17.52 10.95
N PHE A 138 -11.88 16.88 10.30
CA PHE A 138 -12.84 17.53 9.42
C PHE A 138 -13.74 18.50 10.19
N ASP A 139 -14.33 18.07 11.30
CA ASP A 139 -15.21 18.89 12.13
C ASP A 139 -14.49 20.10 12.72
N LYS A 140 -13.24 19.94 13.16
CA LYS A 140 -12.42 21.02 13.71
C LYS A 140 -11.63 21.80 12.66
N PHE A 141 -11.77 21.46 11.38
CA PHE A 141 -11.06 22.16 10.31
C PHE A 141 -11.46 23.64 10.31
N ALA A 142 -10.46 24.52 10.31
CA ALA A 142 -10.64 25.96 10.38
C ALA A 142 -9.45 26.68 9.76
N TYR A 143 -9.70 27.88 9.24
CA TYR A 143 -8.66 28.75 8.71
C TYR A 143 -7.65 29.14 9.80
N LYS A 144 -6.36 29.07 9.47
CA LYS A 144 -5.23 29.48 10.30
C LYS A 144 -4.73 30.85 9.86
N LYS A 145 -4.70 31.79 10.81
CA LYS A 145 -4.21 33.15 10.57
C LYS A 145 -2.83 33.14 9.90
N GLY A 146 -2.75 33.71 8.69
CA GLY A 146 -1.51 33.85 7.93
C GLY A 146 -1.31 32.82 6.82
N GLU A 147 -2.19 31.83 6.66
CA GLU A 147 -2.14 30.94 5.48
C GLU A 147 -2.83 31.57 4.26
N THR A 148 -2.38 31.21 3.05
CA THR A 148 -3.04 31.66 1.82
C THR A 148 -4.29 30.83 1.54
N LEU A 149 -5.23 31.36 0.75
CA LEU A 149 -6.40 30.60 0.31
C LEU A 149 -6.01 29.32 -0.45
N ARG A 150 -4.88 29.35 -1.18
CA ARG A 150 -4.34 28.19 -1.90
C ARG A 150 -3.88 27.12 -0.92
N ASP A 151 -3.15 27.49 0.13
CA ASP A 151 -2.66 26.55 1.15
C ASP A 151 -3.83 25.94 1.91
N PHE A 152 -4.80 26.77 2.31
CA PHE A 152 -6.04 26.33 2.94
C PHE A 152 -6.79 25.30 2.08
N TYR A 153 -7.00 25.62 0.80
CA TYR A 153 -7.67 24.70 -0.14
C TYR A 153 -6.89 23.39 -0.33
N LEU A 154 -5.55 23.46 -0.41
CA LEU A 154 -4.71 22.28 -0.55
C LEU A 154 -4.84 21.35 0.66
N ILE A 155 -4.75 21.88 1.88
CA ILE A 155 -4.87 21.09 3.11
C ILE A 155 -6.28 20.50 3.22
N PHE A 156 -7.32 21.28 2.90
CA PHE A 156 -8.70 20.78 2.88
C PHE A 156 -8.88 19.64 1.89
N SER A 157 -8.33 19.77 0.67
CA SER A 157 -8.40 18.73 -0.36
C SER A 157 -7.65 17.46 0.03
N LEU A 158 -6.51 17.59 0.70
CA LEU A 158 -5.77 16.44 1.25
C LEU A 158 -6.61 15.70 2.29
N LEU A 159 -7.25 16.44 3.21
CA LEU A 159 -8.14 15.85 4.21
C LEU A 159 -9.31 15.09 3.57
N LEU A 160 -9.95 15.65 2.54
CA LEU A 160 -11.01 14.97 1.81
C LEU A 160 -10.52 13.70 1.09
N ASN A 161 -9.32 13.75 0.51
CA ASN A 161 -8.72 12.58 -0.12
C ASN A 161 -8.48 11.46 0.89
N ASP A 162 -7.93 11.79 2.06
CA ASP A 162 -7.73 10.83 3.16
C ASP A 162 -9.06 10.23 3.59
N MET A 163 -10.12 11.04 3.79
CA MET A 163 -11.46 10.54 4.12
C MET A 163 -12.01 9.59 3.04
N ASN A 164 -11.86 9.93 1.76
CA ASN A 164 -12.29 9.09 0.64
C ASN A 164 -11.55 7.74 0.58
N MET A 165 -10.25 7.73 0.90
CA MET A 165 -9.45 6.51 0.95
C MET A 165 -9.98 5.49 1.98
N TYR A 166 -10.58 5.98 3.07
CA TYR A 166 -11.24 5.14 4.08
C TYR A 166 -12.71 4.83 3.76
N ASN A 167 -13.20 5.18 2.56
CA ASN A 167 -14.60 5.06 2.14
C ASN A 167 -15.58 5.89 3.00
N MET A 168 -15.11 6.98 3.62
CA MET A 168 -15.96 7.91 4.36
C MET A 168 -16.66 8.82 3.35
N LYS A 169 -17.89 8.46 2.96
CA LYS A 169 -18.65 9.23 1.98
C LYS A 169 -19.24 10.49 2.62
N LEU A 170 -18.77 11.65 2.17
CA LEU A 170 -19.39 12.93 2.46
C LEU A 170 -20.19 13.39 1.24
N GLU A 171 -21.39 13.91 1.45
CA GLU A 171 -22.14 14.52 0.36
C GLU A 171 -21.52 15.85 -0.05
N GLN A 172 -21.61 16.19 -1.34
CA GLN A 172 -21.01 17.41 -1.88
C GLN A 172 -21.50 18.67 -1.14
N PHE A 173 -22.77 18.69 -0.71
CA PHE A 173 -23.29 19.81 0.05
C PHE A 173 -22.60 19.95 1.42
N GLN A 174 -22.31 18.84 2.12
CA GLN A 174 -21.61 18.86 3.41
C GLN A 174 -20.20 19.41 3.26
N VAL A 175 -19.49 18.97 2.21
CA VAL A 175 -18.15 19.45 1.89
C VAL A 175 -18.15 20.94 1.57
N ASN A 176 -19.07 21.39 0.71
CA ASN A 176 -19.17 22.79 0.30
C ASN A 176 -19.55 23.70 1.48
N THR A 177 -20.56 23.30 2.28
CA THR A 177 -20.97 24.03 3.48
C THR A 177 -19.84 24.13 4.48
N LYS A 178 -19.09 23.03 4.71
CA LYS A 178 -17.94 23.06 5.62
C LYS A 178 -16.85 23.99 5.14
N PHE A 179 -16.49 23.93 3.87
CA PHE A 179 -15.47 24.80 3.27
C PHE A 179 -15.86 26.27 3.41
N LEU A 180 -17.07 26.65 3.01
CA LEU A 180 -17.55 28.03 3.07
C LEU A 180 -17.63 28.57 4.50
N ASN A 181 -18.08 27.75 5.47
CA ASN A 181 -18.20 28.16 6.87
C ASN A 181 -16.85 28.30 7.59
N THR A 182 -15.75 27.85 6.99
CA THR A 182 -14.41 27.83 7.60
C THR A 182 -13.42 28.78 6.93
N LEU A 183 -13.86 29.51 5.89
CA LEU A 183 -13.13 30.63 5.31
C LEU A 183 -13.02 31.81 6.31
N PRO A 184 -11.96 32.63 6.22
CA PRO A 184 -11.79 33.81 7.05
C PRO A 184 -12.85 34.89 6.85
#